data_AF-A0ABD5NL22-F1
#
_entry.id   AF-A0ABD5NL22-F1
#
_cell.length_a   1.000
_cell.length_b   1.000
_cell.length_c   1.000
_cell.angle_alpha   90.00
_cell.angle_beta   90.00
_cell.angle_gamma   90.00
#
_symmetry.space_group_name_H-M   'P 1'
#
loop_
_entity.id
_entity.type
_entity.pdbx_description
1 polymer ?
#
loop_
_entity_poly.entity_id
_entity_poly.type
_entity_poly.pdbx_seq_one_letter_code
_entity_poly.pdbx_strand_id
1 'polypeptide(L)'
;MSDEETTERADGITATYRETADERLLVFEAVSGGETAVLAQNIDGYAMVSVRPSPDGAELERYYGFDMAIDHAAELLSVHPTELPVPESADDMGL
;
A
#
# COMPACT_ATOMS: atom_id res chain seq x y z
N MET A 1 -21.83 -3.26 1.60
CA MET A 1 -20.57 -3.95 1.89
C MET A 1 -19.75 -2.92 2.64
N SER A 2 -19.30 -3.25 3.85
CA SER A 2 -18.72 -2.24 4.75
C SER A 2 -17.36 -1.81 4.21
N ASP A 3 -17.18 -0.52 3.97
CA ASP A 3 -15.87 0.10 3.77
C ASP A 3 -15.07 -0.08 5.08
N GLU A 4 -14.30 -1.15 5.18
CA GLU A 4 -13.44 -1.41 6.34
C GLU A 4 -12.12 -0.66 6.11
N GLU A 5 -11.95 0.44 6.85
CA GLU A 5 -10.75 1.28 6.80
C GLU A 5 -9.96 1.09 8.09
N THR A 6 -8.66 0.81 7.95
CA THR A 6 -7.73 0.68 9.08
C THR A 6 -6.56 1.63 8.86
N THR A 7 -6.19 2.38 9.90
CA THR A 7 -5.06 3.30 9.83
C THR A 7 -4.02 2.98 10.89
N GLU A 8 -2.77 2.88 10.49
CA GLU A 8 -1.62 2.76 11.36
C GLU A 8 -0.59 3.86 11.13
N ARG A 9 0.20 4.18 12.16
CA ARG A 9 1.19 5.25 12.12
C ARG A 9 2.45 4.81 12.85
N ALA A 10 3.58 4.86 12.16
CA ALA A 10 4.90 4.55 12.70
C ALA A 10 5.95 5.34 11.93
N ASP A 11 7.08 5.67 12.57
CA ASP A 11 8.28 6.21 11.91
C ASP A 11 8.07 7.41 10.97
N GLY A 12 7.05 8.23 11.27
CA GLY A 12 6.72 9.41 10.44
C GLY A 12 5.93 9.09 9.17
N ILE A 13 5.40 7.87 9.03
CA ILE A 13 4.53 7.41 7.96
C ILE A 13 3.12 7.13 8.52
N THR A 14 2.10 7.52 7.76
CA THR A 14 0.72 7.08 7.97
C THR A 14 0.37 6.06 6.90
N ALA A 15 -0.05 4.86 7.31
CA ALA A 15 -0.57 3.84 6.43
C ALA A 15 -2.09 3.74 6.60
N THR A 16 -2.83 3.81 5.50
CA THR A 16 -4.28 3.65 5.46
C THR A 16 -4.63 2.50 4.54
N TYR A 17 -5.14 1.43 5.13
CA TYR A 17 -5.73 0.31 4.41
C TYR A 17 -7.22 0.55 4.20
N ARG A 18 -7.70 0.27 2.99
CA ARG A 18 -9.13 0.25 2.68
C ARG A 18 -9.43 -0.80 1.63
N GLU A 19 -10.55 -1.49 1.81
CA GLU A 19 -11.11 -2.38 0.80
C GLU A 19 -12.24 -1.68 0.04
N THR A 20 -12.26 -1.86 -1.26
CA THR A 20 -13.36 -1.44 -2.12
C THR A 20 -14.00 -2.67 -2.76
N ALA A 21 -15.06 -2.47 -3.56
CA ALA A 21 -15.67 -3.57 -4.31
C ALA A 21 -14.70 -4.21 -5.34
N ASP A 22 -13.72 -3.45 -5.83
CA ASP A 22 -12.87 -3.87 -6.95
C ASP A 22 -11.43 -4.18 -6.51
N GLU A 23 -10.90 -3.44 -5.54
CA GLU A 23 -9.50 -3.54 -5.08
C GLU A 23 -9.32 -3.28 -3.57
N ARG A 24 -8.27 -3.88 -3.01
CA ARG A 24 -7.65 -3.54 -1.72
C ARG A 24 -6.57 -2.50 -1.96
N LEU A 25 -6.53 -1.50 -1.11
CA LEU A 25 -5.59 -0.39 -1.22
C LEU A 25 -4.90 -0.16 0.12
N LEU A 26 -3.57 -0.14 0.09
CA LEU A 26 -2.73 0.30 1.19
C LEU A 26 -2.00 1.56 0.77
N VAL A 27 -2.38 2.68 1.37
CA VAL A 27 -1.86 4.02 1.05
C VAL A 27 -0.87 4.42 2.13
N PHE A 28 0.34 4.77 1.74
CA PHE A 28 1.38 5.30 2.61
C PHE A 28 1.59 6.78 2.33
N GLU A 29 1.59 7.58 3.39
CA GLU A 29 1.81 9.03 3.34
C GLU A 29 2.88 9.44 4.34
N ALA A 30 3.91 10.15 3.88
CA ALA A 30 4.89 10.75 4.78
C ALA A 30 4.27 11.93 5.53
N VAL A 31 4.43 11.98 6.86
CA VAL A 31 3.90 13.05 7.73
C VAL A 31 4.60 14.39 7.46
N SER A 32 5.84 14.37 6.96
CA SER A 32 6.54 15.55 6.41
C SER A 32 5.82 16.18 5.22
N GLY A 33 4.98 15.39 4.53
CA GLY A 33 4.17 15.76 3.38
C GLY A 33 4.91 15.64 2.04
N GLY A 34 4.14 15.37 0.98
CA GLY A 34 4.61 15.42 -0.41
C GLY A 34 5.01 14.09 -1.04
N GLU A 35 5.38 13.09 -0.24
CA GLU A 35 5.71 11.74 -0.69
C GLU A 35 4.55 10.79 -0.36
N THR A 36 4.14 10.00 -1.35
CA THR A 36 3.02 9.05 -1.24
C THR A 36 3.35 7.80 -2.05
N ALA A 37 2.97 6.65 -1.54
CA ALA A 37 3.03 5.38 -2.25
C ALA A 37 1.74 4.61 -2.00
N VAL A 38 1.25 3.89 -2.99
CA VAL A 38 0.04 3.08 -2.88
C VAL A 38 0.28 1.69 -3.41
N LEU A 39 -0.08 0.71 -2.61
CA LEU A 39 -0.16 -0.69 -3.01
C LEU A 39 -1.61 -1.03 -3.31
N ALA A 40 -1.86 -1.53 -4.51
CA ALA A 40 -3.19 -1.88 -4.98
C ALA A 40 -3.25 -3.34 -5.42
N GLN A 41 -4.24 -4.07 -4.92
CA GLN A 41 -4.49 -5.46 -5.29
C GLN A 41 -5.96 -5.61 -5.68
N ASN A 42 -6.24 -6.13 -6.87
CA ASN A 42 -7.62 -6.42 -7.26
C ASN A 42 -8.19 -7.54 -6.38
N ILE A 43 -9.44 -7.40 -5.95
CA ILE A 43 -10.18 -8.45 -5.22
C ILE A 43 -10.38 -9.67 -6.14
N ASP A 44 -10.81 -9.40 -7.37
CA ASP A 44 -11.00 -10.40 -8.41
C ASP A 44 -9.75 -10.48 -9.30
N GLY A 45 -8.93 -11.53 -9.13
CA GLY A 45 -7.79 -11.76 -10.01
C GLY A 45 -6.66 -12.61 -9.41
N TYR A 46 -5.52 -12.58 -10.09
CA TYR A 46 -4.26 -13.08 -9.54
C TYR A 46 -3.77 -12.10 -8.47
N ALA A 47 -3.25 -12.60 -7.35
CA ALA A 47 -2.84 -11.86 -6.16
C ALA A 47 -1.72 -10.80 -6.36
N MET A 48 -1.45 -10.37 -7.59
CA MET A 48 -0.42 -9.38 -7.91
C MET A 48 -0.73 -8.01 -7.32
N VAL A 49 0.29 -7.43 -6.70
CA VAL A 49 0.25 -6.11 -6.07
C VAL A 49 0.87 -5.09 -7.02
N SER A 50 0.12 -4.04 -7.31
CA SER A 50 0.49 -2.89 -8.14
C SER A 50 0.99 -1.76 -7.26
N VAL A 51 2.11 -1.14 -7.62
CA VAL A 51 2.65 0.06 -6.95
C VAL A 51 2.26 1.30 -7.76
N ARG A 52 1.66 2.29 -7.09
CA ARG A 52 1.24 3.58 -7.66
C ARG A 52 1.80 4.74 -6.83
N PRO A 53 2.04 5.93 -7.41
CA PRO A 53 2.52 7.09 -6.66
C PRO A 53 1.42 7.81 -5.86
N SER A 54 0.16 7.49 -6.14
CA SER A 54 -1.02 8.06 -5.46
C SER A 54 -2.23 7.14 -5.67
N PRO A 55 -3.34 7.32 -4.93
CA PRO A 55 -4.51 6.45 -5.04
C PRO A 55 -5.10 6.40 -6.46
N ASP A 56 -5.14 7.55 -7.14
CA ASP A 56 -5.62 7.69 -8.51
C ASP A 56 -4.47 7.66 -9.55
N GLY A 57 -3.25 7.37 -9.10
CA GLY A 57 -2.05 7.32 -9.92
C GLY A 57 -2.06 6.12 -10.87
N ALA A 58 -1.31 6.24 -11.97
CA ALA A 58 -1.07 5.10 -12.84
C ALA A 58 -0.17 4.06 -12.13
N GLU A 59 -0.37 2.80 -12.49
CA GLU A 59 0.55 1.71 -12.13
C GLU A 59 1.97 2.03 -12.63
N LEU A 60 2.94 1.97 -11.71
CA LEU A 60 4.36 2.07 -12.02
C LEU A 60 4.95 0.70 -12.30
N GLU A 61 4.63 -0.27 -11.44
CA GLU A 61 5.19 -1.63 -11.47
C GLU A 61 4.23 -2.61 -10.79
N ARG A 62 4.36 -3.91 -11.12
CA ARG A 62 3.56 -5.00 -10.54
C ARG A 62 4.41 -6.16 -10.04
N TYR A 63 4.05 -6.67 -8.86
CA TYR A 63 4.77 -7.74 -8.18
C TYR A 63 3.88 -8.91 -7.82
N TYR A 64 4.44 -10.12 -7.86
CA TYR A 64 3.78 -11.34 -7.40
C TYR A 64 3.83 -11.54 -5.88
N GLY A 65 4.53 -10.67 -5.14
CA GLY A 65 4.67 -10.77 -3.69
C GLY A 65 4.65 -9.39 -3.04
N PHE A 66 4.05 -9.34 -1.86
CA PHE A 66 3.84 -8.10 -1.12
C PHE A 66 5.14 -7.48 -0.62
N ASP A 67 6.10 -8.29 -0.18
CA ASP A 67 7.42 -7.80 0.29
C ASP A 67 8.14 -6.97 -0.78
N MET A 68 8.16 -7.44 -2.04
CA MET A 68 8.78 -6.66 -3.13
C MET A 68 8.02 -5.37 -3.45
N ALA A 69 6.70 -5.37 -3.27
CA ALA A 69 5.90 -4.16 -3.46
C ALA A 69 6.16 -3.15 -2.33
N ILE A 70 6.32 -3.62 -1.09
CA ILE A 70 6.70 -2.83 0.08
C ILE A 70 8.08 -2.21 -0.10
N ASP A 71 9.06 -2.97 -0.61
CA ASP A 71 10.39 -2.45 -0.91
C ASP A 71 10.32 -1.25 -1.87
N HIS A 72 9.59 -1.37 -2.97
CA HIS A 72 9.42 -0.27 -3.93
C HIS A 72 8.61 0.90 -3.33
N ALA A 73 7.56 0.63 -2.55
CA ALA A 73 6.83 1.69 -1.87
C ALA A 73 7.73 2.51 -0.92
N ALA A 74 8.65 1.84 -0.22
CA ALA A 74 9.61 2.51 0.65
C ALA A 74 10.61 3.37 -0.14
N GLU A 75 11.05 2.89 -1.32
CA GLU A 75 11.88 3.68 -2.24
C GLU A 75 11.19 4.98 -2.68
N LEU A 76 9.89 4.94 -2.98
CA LEU A 76 9.11 6.14 -3.35
C LEU A 76 8.99 7.16 -2.22
N LEU A 77 9.05 6.69 -0.97
CA LEU A 77 8.96 7.50 0.24
C LEU A 77 10.34 7.89 0.80
N SER A 78 11.43 7.45 0.15
CA SER A 78 12.81 7.66 0.62
C SER A 78 13.09 7.12 2.03
N VAL A 79 12.41 6.04 2.45
CA VAL A 79 12.55 5.39 3.77
C VAL A 79 13.01 3.94 3.64
N HIS A 80 13.35 3.31 4.77
CA HIS A 80 13.61 1.88 4.81
C HIS A 80 12.28 1.08 4.83
N PRO A 81 12.19 -0.09 4.16
CA PRO A 81 10.96 -0.90 4.12
C PRO A 81 10.37 -1.24 5.49
N THR A 82 11.22 -1.46 6.49
CA THR A 82 10.79 -1.77 7.87
C THR A 82 10.20 -0.58 8.62
N GLU A 83 10.30 0.64 8.07
CA GLU A 83 9.69 1.85 8.64
C GLU A 83 8.25 2.04 8.13
N LEU A 84 7.80 1.22 7.17
CA LEU A 84 6.42 1.25 6.70
C LEU A 84 5.52 0.47 7.69
N PRO A 85 4.56 1.12 8.36
CA PRO A 85 3.58 0.41 9.17
C PRO A 85 2.61 -0.34 8.26
N VAL A 86 2.60 -1.68 8.33
CA VAL A 86 1.62 -2.50 7.62
C VAL A 86 0.54 -2.91 8.62
N PRO A 87 -0.72 -2.48 8.42
CA PRO A 87 -1.82 -2.93 9.26
C PRO A 87 -2.07 -4.43 9.12
N GLU A 88 -2.48 -5.10 10.20
CA GLU A 88 -2.82 -6.54 10.18
C GLU A 88 -3.86 -6.88 9.10
N SER A 89 -4.76 -5.94 8.80
CA SER A 89 -5.79 -6.09 7.74
C SER A 89 -5.20 -6.18 6.32
N ALA A 90 -3.94 -5.81 6.11
CA ALA A 90 -3.24 -5.82 4.83
C ALA A 90 -2.20 -6.96 4.70
N ASP A 91 -1.99 -7.77 5.75
CA ASP A 91 -0.96 -8.83 5.79
C ASP A 91 -1.18 -9.94 4.76
N ASP A 92 -2.40 -10.10 4.25
CA ASP A 92 -2.76 -11.11 3.25
C ASP A 92 -2.65 -10.60 1.80
N MET A 93 -2.31 -9.33 1.58
CA MET A 93 -2.02 -8.82 0.25
C MET A 93 -0.85 -9.60 -0.36
N GLY A 94 -0.90 -9.87 -1.66
CA GLY A 94 0.15 -10.63 -2.37
C GLY A 94 0.10 -12.16 -2.25
N LEU A 95 -0.86 -12.75 -1.52
CA LEU A 95 -1.04 -14.21 -1.33
C LEU A 95 -2.20 -14.78 -2.16
#